data_AF-A0AAP0B4N7-F1
#
_entry.id   AF-A0AAP0B4N7-F1
#
_cell.length_a   1.000
_cell.length_b   1.000
_cell.length_c   1.000
_cell.angle_alpha   90.00
_cell.angle_beta   90.00
_cell.angle_gamma   90.00
#
_symmetry.space_group_name_H-M   'P 1'
#
loop_
_entity.id
_entity.type
_entity.pdbx_description
1 polymer ?
#
loop_
_entity_poly.entity_id
_entity_poly.type
_entity_poly.pdbx_seq_one_letter_code
_entity_poly.pdbx_strand_id
1 'polypeptide(L)'
;MLRQFELARSVQLRPYNAIAFSAPIAVFISVFLIYPLGQSGWFFAPSFGVAAIFRFILFFQGFHNWTLNPFHMMGVAGVIGAALLCAIHGATIENTLFEYGDGANTIRAFNPTQVEETYSMVTANRFWSQIFGVAFSNKRWSIVKYHDISI
;
A
#
# COMPACT_ATOMS: atom_id res chain seq x y z
N MET A 1 -8.03 9.06 10.80
CA MET A 1 -7.13 10.19 10.45
C MET A 1 -6.66 10.99 11.67
N LEU A 2 -7.53 11.67 12.44
CA LEU A 2 -7.08 12.54 13.56
C LEU A 2 -6.22 11.79 14.59
N ARG A 3 -6.66 10.61 15.03
CA ARG A 3 -5.87 9.74 15.92
C ARG A 3 -4.48 9.39 15.35
N GLN A 4 -4.36 9.21 14.03
CA GLN A 4 -3.07 8.91 13.40
C GLN A 4 -2.13 10.14 13.44
N PHE A 5 -2.67 11.35 13.26
CA PHE A 5 -1.89 12.59 13.44
C PHE A 5 -1.46 12.81 14.88
N GLU A 6 -2.38 12.59 15.82
CA GLU A 6 -2.12 12.71 17.27
C GLU A 6 -1.00 11.75 17.70
N LEU A 7 -1.11 10.47 17.32
CA LEU A 7 -0.09 9.48 17.62
C LEU A 7 1.26 9.84 16.96
N ALA A 8 1.26 10.18 15.66
CA ALA A 8 2.48 10.58 14.97
C ALA A 8 3.16 11.78 15.66
N ARG A 9 2.38 12.77 16.11
CA ARG A 9 2.91 13.91 16.88
C ARG A 9 3.46 13.47 18.24
N SER A 10 2.76 12.61 18.97
CA SER A 10 3.18 12.15 20.31
C SER A 10 4.50 11.39 20.31
N VAL A 11 4.80 10.66 19.22
CA VAL A 11 6.06 9.93 19.03
C VAL A 11 7.01 10.59 18.04
N GLN A 12 6.76 11.86 17.69
CA GLN A 12 7.61 12.68 16.80
C GLN A 12 7.89 12.08 15.41
N LEU A 13 6.98 11.25 14.89
CA LEU A 13 7.05 10.71 13.53
C LEU A 13 6.39 11.65 12.51
N ARG A 14 6.90 11.61 11.27
CA ARG A 14 6.26 12.30 10.13
C ARG A 14 4.89 11.65 9.86
N PRO A 15 3.81 12.43 9.62
CA PRO A 15 2.44 11.90 9.62
C PRO A 15 2.02 11.24 8.29
N TYR A 16 2.93 10.57 7.58
CA TYR A 16 2.63 9.97 6.27
C TYR A 16 1.55 8.88 6.31
N ASN A 17 1.43 8.15 7.41
CA ASN A 17 0.33 7.19 7.59
C ASN A 17 -1.04 7.88 7.57
N ALA A 18 -1.17 9.03 8.23
CA ALA A 18 -2.41 9.80 8.23
C ALA A 18 -2.73 10.36 6.83
N ILE A 19 -1.70 10.81 6.11
CA ILE A 19 -1.83 11.31 4.72
C ILE A 19 -2.25 10.19 3.78
N ALA A 20 -1.62 9.01 3.85
CA ALA A 20 -1.98 7.84 3.04
C ALA A 20 -3.43 7.36 3.33
N PHE A 21 -3.87 7.50 4.58
CA PHE A 21 -5.25 7.16 4.98
C PHE A 21 -6.31 8.10 4.39
N SER A 22 -5.92 9.19 3.72
CA SER A 22 -6.86 10.02 2.96
C SER A 22 -7.52 9.28 1.79
N ALA A 23 -6.83 8.31 1.16
CA ALA A 23 -7.37 7.54 0.05
C ALA A 23 -8.58 6.67 0.45
N PRO A 24 -8.53 5.84 1.51
CA PRO A 24 -9.71 5.13 2.04
C PRO A 24 -10.87 6.07 2.41
N ILE A 25 -10.58 7.23 2.99
CA ILE A 25 -11.61 8.23 3.31
C ILE A 25 -12.26 8.78 2.05
N ALA A 26 -11.47 9.12 1.03
CA ALA A 26 -11.99 9.61 -0.24
C ALA A 26 -12.90 8.57 -0.93
N VAL A 27 -12.49 7.29 -0.93
CA VAL A 27 -13.32 6.19 -1.46
C VAL A 27 -14.63 6.06 -0.67
N PHE A 28 -14.56 6.06 0.67
CA PHE A 28 -15.76 5.97 1.51
C PHE A 28 -16.72 7.13 1.26
N ILE A 29 -16.24 8.37 1.30
CA ILE A 29 -17.06 9.57 1.10
C ILE A 29 -17.65 9.59 -0.32
N SER A 30 -16.85 9.30 -1.35
CA SER A 30 -17.33 9.33 -2.73
C SER A 30 -18.42 8.28 -3.01
N VAL A 31 -18.23 7.06 -2.53
CA VAL A 31 -19.14 5.93 -2.83
C VAL A 31 -20.36 5.90 -1.91
N PHE A 32 -20.19 6.17 -0.61
CA PHE A 32 -21.28 6.04 0.36
C PHE A 32 -21.99 7.35 0.67
N LEU A 33 -21.44 8.52 0.29
CA LEU A 33 -22.09 9.82 0.50
C LEU A 33 -22.35 10.56 -0.81
N ILE A 34 -21.30 10.88 -1.58
CA ILE A 34 -21.45 11.73 -2.78
C ILE A 34 -22.29 11.02 -3.84
N TYR A 35 -22.01 9.74 -4.13
CA TYR A 35 -22.76 8.99 -5.13
C TYR A 35 -24.27 8.97 -4.86
N PRO A 36 -24.78 8.51 -3.70
CA PRO A 36 -26.23 8.50 -3.46
C PRO A 36 -26.85 9.89 -3.36
N LEU A 37 -26.10 10.92 -2.92
CA LEU A 37 -26.56 12.31 -2.97
C LEU A 37 -26.73 12.83 -4.40
N GLY A 38 -25.94 12.33 -5.34
CA GLY A 38 -26.08 12.58 -6.78
C GLY A 38 -27.16 11.71 -7.46
N GLN A 39 -27.74 10.74 -6.75
CA GLN A 39 -28.86 9.92 -7.21
C GLN A 39 -30.17 10.40 -6.56
N SER A 40 -31.28 9.69 -6.80
CA SER A 40 -32.59 10.01 -6.21
C SER A 40 -32.72 9.61 -4.72
N GLY A 41 -31.67 9.07 -4.10
CA GLY A 41 -31.62 8.86 -2.65
C GLY A 41 -30.70 7.72 -2.20
N TRP A 42 -30.64 7.53 -0.88
CA TRP A 42 -29.79 6.54 -0.20
C TRP A 42 -30.06 5.08 -0.58
N PHE A 43 -31.22 4.77 -1.17
CA PHE A 43 -31.54 3.44 -1.70
C PHE A 43 -30.52 2.96 -2.75
N PHE A 44 -29.91 3.88 -3.50
CA PHE A 44 -28.88 3.57 -4.50
C PHE A 44 -27.48 3.45 -3.91
N ALA A 45 -27.27 3.81 -2.63
CA ALA A 45 -25.99 3.58 -1.97
C ALA A 45 -25.68 2.07 -1.90
N PRO A 46 -24.40 1.66 -1.91
CA PRO A 46 -24.06 0.28 -1.60
C PRO A 46 -24.53 -0.07 -0.19
N SER A 47 -25.27 -1.17 -0.05
CA SER A 47 -25.66 -1.67 1.28
C SER A 47 -24.49 -2.41 1.93
N PHE A 48 -24.42 -2.39 3.25
CA PHE A 48 -23.38 -3.08 4.02
C PHE A 48 -23.63 -4.60 4.05
N GLY A 49 -23.07 -5.32 3.07
CA GLY A 49 -23.11 -6.77 3.01
C GLY A 49 -22.40 -7.30 1.77
N VAL A 50 -21.80 -8.50 1.86
CA VAL A 50 -20.97 -9.08 0.79
C VAL A 50 -21.72 -9.15 -0.55
N ALA A 51 -22.89 -9.82 -0.56
CA ALA A 51 -23.71 -9.92 -1.77
C ALA A 51 -24.25 -8.57 -2.25
N ALA A 52 -24.51 -7.63 -1.33
CA ALA A 52 -25.00 -6.30 -1.69
C ALA A 52 -23.93 -5.46 -2.40
N ILE A 53 -22.66 -5.59 -2.02
CA ILE A 53 -21.55 -4.95 -2.74
C ILE A 53 -21.37 -5.57 -4.13
N PHE A 54 -21.48 -6.89 -4.29
CA PHE A 54 -21.47 -7.50 -5.63
C PHE A 54 -22.62 -7.00 -6.50
N ARG A 55 -23.83 -6.88 -5.94
CA ARG A 55 -24.97 -6.26 -6.63
C ARG A 55 -24.66 -4.84 -7.07
N PHE A 56 -24.03 -4.04 -6.22
CA PHE A 56 -23.64 -2.66 -6.54
C PHE A 56 -22.61 -2.58 -7.67
N ILE A 57 -21.61 -3.45 -7.69
CA ILE A 57 -20.61 -3.52 -8.77
C ILE A 57 -21.29 -3.86 -10.11
N LEU A 58 -22.17 -4.86 -10.13
CA LEU A 58 -22.91 -5.24 -11.33
C LEU A 58 -23.88 -4.14 -11.80
N PHE A 59 -24.52 -3.44 -10.85
CA PHE A 59 -25.32 -2.26 -11.14
C PHE A 59 -24.47 -1.16 -11.80
N PHE A 60 -23.30 -0.84 -11.24
CA PHE A 60 -22.39 0.16 -11.83
C PHE A 60 -21.92 -0.22 -13.22
N GLN A 61 -21.64 -1.50 -13.47
CA GLN A 61 -21.31 -1.93 -14.81
C GLN A 61 -22.50 -1.80 -15.77
N GLY A 62 -23.68 -2.30 -15.38
CA GLY A 62 -24.86 -2.31 -16.23
C GLY A 62 -25.43 -0.91 -16.55
N PHE A 63 -25.33 0.03 -15.61
CA PHE A 63 -25.94 1.36 -15.73
C PHE A 63 -24.94 2.50 -15.96
N HIS A 64 -23.65 2.30 -15.64
CA HIS A 64 -22.61 3.34 -15.80
C HIS A 64 -21.44 2.92 -16.68
N ASN A 65 -21.44 1.68 -17.20
CA ASN A 65 -20.34 1.12 -17.98
C ASN A 65 -18.97 1.38 -17.32
N TRP A 66 -18.91 1.17 -16.00
CA TRP A 66 -17.86 1.71 -15.15
C TRP A 66 -16.45 1.22 -15.51
N THR A 67 -16.34 0.02 -16.10
CA THR A 67 -15.04 -0.49 -16.59
C THR A 67 -14.43 0.35 -17.70
N LEU A 68 -15.23 1.10 -18.48
CA LEU A 68 -14.73 2.04 -19.50
C LEU A 68 -14.30 3.40 -18.93
N ASN A 69 -14.52 3.66 -17.64
CA ASN A 69 -14.13 4.94 -17.04
C ASN A 69 -12.60 4.99 -16.79
N PRO A 70 -11.86 5.98 -17.32
CA PRO A 70 -10.41 6.05 -17.14
C PRO A 70 -10.00 6.29 -15.67
N PHE A 71 -10.83 6.95 -14.85
CA PHE A 71 -10.56 7.08 -13.41
C PHE A 71 -10.66 5.73 -12.69
N HIS A 72 -11.60 4.87 -13.09
CA HIS A 72 -11.65 3.50 -12.60
C HIS A 72 -10.42 2.71 -13.02
N MET A 73 -10.00 2.81 -14.30
CA MET A 73 -8.79 2.16 -14.79
C MET A 73 -7.53 2.60 -14.02
N MET A 74 -7.40 3.90 -13.72
CA MET A 74 -6.31 4.41 -12.87
C MET A 74 -6.36 3.83 -11.45
N GLY A 75 -7.56 3.70 -10.87
CA GLY A 75 -7.76 3.05 -9.56
C GLY A 75 -7.34 1.58 -9.58
N VAL A 76 -7.73 0.83 -10.61
CA VAL A 76 -7.32 -0.57 -10.83
C VAL A 76 -5.81 -0.69 -10.95
N ALA A 77 -5.18 0.16 -11.77
CA ALA A 77 -3.72 0.19 -11.92
C ALA A 77 -3.02 0.51 -10.58
N GLY A 78 -3.55 1.43 -9.79
CA GLY A 78 -3.04 1.75 -8.46
C GLY A 78 -3.12 0.58 -7.48
N VAL A 79 -4.25 -0.11 -7.41
CA VAL A 79 -4.45 -1.25 -6.48
C VAL A 79 -3.59 -2.46 -6.89
N ILE A 80 -3.62 -2.84 -8.18
CA ILE A 80 -2.82 -3.96 -8.69
C ILE A 80 -1.33 -3.62 -8.61
N GLY A 81 -0.95 -2.39 -8.97
CA GLY A 81 0.42 -1.91 -8.85
C GLY A 81 0.93 -1.92 -7.40
N ALA A 82 0.12 -1.48 -6.44
CA ALA A 82 0.48 -1.54 -5.03
C ALA A 82 0.63 -2.98 -4.52
N ALA A 83 -0.26 -3.90 -4.93
CA ALA A 83 -0.14 -5.31 -4.59
C ALA A 83 1.14 -5.94 -5.19
N LEU A 84 1.45 -5.62 -6.45
CA LEU A 84 2.67 -6.03 -7.12
C LEU A 84 3.92 -5.51 -6.39
N LEU A 85 3.94 -4.21 -6.07
CA LEU A 85 5.04 -3.57 -5.34
C LEU A 85 5.21 -4.18 -3.94
N CYS A 86 4.12 -4.46 -3.22
CA CYS A 86 4.16 -5.13 -1.93
C CYS A 86 4.80 -6.53 -2.04
N ALA A 87 4.37 -7.33 -3.01
CA ALA A 87 4.88 -8.69 -3.22
C ALA A 87 6.35 -8.68 -3.64
N ILE A 88 6.72 -7.88 -4.65
CA ILE A 88 8.09 -7.80 -5.16
C ILE A 88 9.04 -7.27 -4.09
N HIS A 89 8.64 -6.25 -3.33
CA HIS A 89 9.48 -5.69 -2.30
C HIS A 89 9.75 -6.69 -1.17
N GLY A 90 8.70 -7.32 -0.64
CA GLY A 90 8.86 -8.35 0.39
C GLY A 90 9.72 -9.52 -0.08
N ALA A 91 9.44 -10.06 -1.27
CA ALA A 91 10.22 -11.16 -1.84
C ALA A 91 11.69 -10.77 -2.08
N THR A 92 11.96 -9.54 -2.54
CA THR A 92 13.33 -9.07 -2.77
C THR A 92 14.11 -8.98 -1.46
N ILE A 93 13.49 -8.45 -0.39
CA ILE A 93 14.15 -8.36 0.92
C ILE A 93 14.50 -9.76 1.43
N GLU A 94 13.53 -10.68 1.46
CA GLU A 94 13.73 -12.04 1.98
C GLU A 94 14.80 -12.82 1.19
N ASN A 95 14.93 -12.59 -0.11
CA ASN A 95 15.92 -13.27 -0.97
C ASN A 95 17.26 -12.53 -1.09
N THR A 96 17.43 -11.41 -0.37
CA THR A 96 18.71 -10.68 -0.31
C THR A 96 19.17 -10.42 1.12
N LEU A 97 18.61 -11.16 2.09
CA LEU A 97 19.06 -11.13 3.48
C LEU A 97 20.55 -11.45 3.59
N PHE A 98 21.24 -10.78 4.50
CA PHE A 98 22.56 -11.24 4.92
C PHE A 98 22.41 -12.42 5.89
N GLU A 99 23.39 -13.31 5.87
CA GLU A 99 23.46 -14.43 6.82
C GLU A 99 24.05 -13.92 8.15
N TYR A 100 23.18 -13.70 9.15
CA TYR A 100 23.55 -13.23 10.50
C TYR A 100 23.47 -14.32 11.58
N GLY A 101 23.20 -15.58 11.22
CA GLY A 101 23.20 -16.70 12.15
C GLY A 101 23.14 -18.06 11.46
N ASP A 102 23.40 -19.13 12.21
CA ASP A 102 23.57 -20.49 11.66
C ASP A 102 22.24 -21.27 11.50
N GLY A 103 21.12 -20.66 11.88
CA GLY A 103 19.80 -21.29 11.82
C GLY A 103 19.21 -21.27 10.40
N ALA A 104 18.63 -22.38 9.96
CA ALA A 104 17.88 -22.43 8.70
C ALA A 104 16.66 -21.49 8.68
N ASN A 105 16.14 -21.08 9.84
CA ASN A 105 15.13 -20.03 9.96
C ASN A 105 15.81 -18.69 10.24
N THR A 106 15.76 -17.81 9.25
CA THR A 106 16.44 -16.50 9.23
C THR A 106 15.75 -15.44 10.08
N ILE A 107 14.48 -15.63 10.49
CA ILE A 107 13.69 -14.61 11.23
C ILE A 107 14.34 -14.29 12.58
N ARG A 108 14.94 -15.28 13.23
CA ARG A 108 15.59 -15.10 14.54
C ARG A 108 16.90 -14.32 14.48
N ALA A 109 17.46 -14.14 13.28
CA ALA A 109 18.72 -13.43 13.08
C ALA A 109 18.52 -11.90 13.00
N PHE A 110 17.28 -11.40 13.07
CA PHE A 110 16.98 -9.98 13.09
C PHE A 110 16.83 -9.43 14.50
N ASN A 111 17.46 -8.29 14.78
CA ASN A 111 17.27 -7.53 16.01
C ASN A 111 16.64 -6.14 15.70
N PRO A 112 15.49 -5.77 16.30
CA PRO A 112 14.86 -4.47 16.08
C PRO A 112 15.72 -3.24 16.38
N THR A 113 16.78 -3.37 17.19
CA THR A 113 17.68 -2.26 17.54
C THR A 113 19.03 -2.33 16.82
N GLN A 114 19.22 -3.23 15.85
CA GLN A 114 20.46 -3.29 15.07
C GLN A 114 20.62 -2.05 14.19
N VAL A 115 21.87 -1.65 13.94
CA VAL A 115 22.18 -0.47 13.11
C VAL A 115 22.35 -0.89 11.64
N GLU A 116 22.79 -2.12 11.42
CA GLU A 116 23.06 -2.68 10.11
C GLU A 116 21.77 -3.02 9.35
N GLU A 117 21.81 -2.82 8.04
CA GLU A 117 20.71 -3.21 7.17
C GLU A 117 20.61 -4.73 7.10
N THR A 118 19.40 -5.28 7.26
CA THR A 118 19.20 -6.73 7.28
C THR A 118 19.36 -7.43 5.91
N TYR A 119 19.44 -6.66 4.82
CA TYR A 119 19.47 -7.16 3.44
C TYR A 119 20.38 -6.31 2.55
N SER A 120 20.93 -6.92 1.50
CA SER A 120 21.84 -6.28 0.54
C SER A 120 21.10 -5.51 -0.56
N MET A 121 21.04 -4.18 -0.43
CA MET A 121 20.48 -3.30 -1.46
C MET A 121 21.26 -3.37 -2.79
N VAL A 122 22.58 -3.56 -2.73
CA VAL A 122 23.44 -3.66 -3.91
C VAL A 122 23.12 -4.93 -4.70
N THR A 123 22.96 -6.06 -4.01
CA THR A 123 22.57 -7.33 -4.64
C THR A 123 21.18 -7.24 -5.24
N ALA A 124 20.21 -6.69 -4.50
CA ALA A 124 18.85 -6.46 -4.99
C ALA A 124 18.83 -5.56 -6.24
N ASN A 125 19.58 -4.45 -6.22
CA ASN A 125 19.67 -3.53 -7.34
C ASN A 125 20.25 -4.21 -8.58
N ARG A 126 21.36 -4.95 -8.42
CA ARG A 126 21.98 -5.67 -9.53
C ARG A 126 21.04 -6.71 -10.12
N PHE A 127 20.38 -7.50 -9.28
CA PHE A 127 19.40 -8.50 -9.71
C PHE A 127 18.31 -7.86 -10.57
N TRP A 128 17.63 -6.82 -10.07
CA TRP A 128 16.55 -6.17 -10.82
C TRP A 128 17.03 -5.41 -12.06
N SER A 129 18.22 -4.82 -12.02
CA SER A 129 18.81 -4.16 -13.20
C SER A 129 19.08 -5.16 -14.32
N GLN A 130 19.48 -6.39 -13.98
CA GLN A 130 19.72 -7.46 -14.95
C GLN A 130 18.42 -8.10 -15.44
N ILE A 131 17.45 -8.33 -14.56
CA ILE A 131 16.20 -9.04 -14.89
C ILE A 131 15.17 -8.14 -15.56
N PHE A 132 15.02 -6.89 -15.08
CA PHE A 132 13.96 -5.97 -15.50
C PHE A 132 14.51 -4.72 -16.21
N GLY A 133 15.83 -4.59 -16.37
CA GLY A 133 16.49 -3.46 -17.03
C GLY A 133 16.56 -2.18 -16.19
N VAL A 134 15.90 -2.14 -15.03
CA VAL A 134 15.85 -1.01 -14.11
C VAL A 134 15.66 -1.51 -12.68
N ALA A 135 16.26 -0.80 -11.73
CA ALA A 135 16.11 -1.08 -10.31
C ALA A 135 16.13 0.18 -9.46
N PHE A 136 15.49 0.11 -8.29
CA PHE A 136 15.66 1.12 -7.26
C PHE A 136 17.10 1.11 -6.75
N SER A 137 17.70 2.29 -6.55
CA SER A 137 19.01 2.48 -5.92
C SER A 137 18.94 3.29 -4.62
N ASN A 138 17.77 3.86 -4.29
CA ASN A 138 17.55 4.67 -3.10
C ASN A 138 16.34 4.14 -2.31
N LYS A 139 16.58 3.73 -1.07
CA LYS A 139 15.53 3.16 -0.19
C LYS A 139 14.43 4.17 0.17
N ARG A 140 14.77 5.44 0.38
CA ARG A 140 13.80 6.50 0.73
C ARG A 140 12.83 6.83 -0.42
N TRP A 141 13.29 6.65 -1.66
CA TRP A 141 12.44 6.74 -2.84
C TRP A 141 11.64 5.45 -3.06
N SER A 142 12.20 4.31 -2.65
CA SER A 142 11.50 3.03 -2.62
C SER A 142 10.51 2.96 -1.44
N ILE A 143 9.97 1.77 -1.20
CA ILE A 143 8.79 1.52 -0.36
C ILE A 143 9.08 1.66 1.15
N VAL A 144 10.35 1.61 1.60
CA VAL A 144 10.70 1.62 3.04
C VAL A 144 11.87 2.53 3.38
N LYS A 145 11.71 3.30 4.46
CA LYS A 145 12.77 4.01 5.19
C LYS A 145 12.98 3.31 6.54
N TYR A 146 14.24 2.96 6.85
CA TYR A 146 14.73 2.94 8.23
C TYR A 146 15.61 4.19 8.43
N HIS A 147 15.65 4.73 9.65
CA HIS A 147 16.13 6.07 10.08
C HIS A 147 15.07 7.18 10.09
N ASP A 148 14.42 7.36 11.24
CA ASP A 148 14.46 8.58 12.05
C ASP A 148 13.75 8.27 13.38
N ILE A 149 14.39 7.45 14.22
CA ILE A 149 14.12 7.43 15.67
C ILE A 149 15.45 7.85 16.32
N SER A 150 15.84 9.10 16.10
CA SER A 150 16.77 9.77 17.00
C SER A 150 15.93 10.25 18.18
N ILE A 151 15.99 9.51 19.29
CA ILE A 151 15.64 10.04 20.61
C ILE A 151 16.74 11.04 20.99
#